data_AF-A0A914XB44-F1
#
_entry.id   AF-A0A914XB44-F1
#
_cell.length_a   1.000
_cell.length_b   1.000
_cell.length_c   1.000
_cell.angle_alpha   90.00
_cell.angle_beta   90.00
_cell.angle_gamma   90.00
#
_symmetry.space_group_name_H-M   'P 1'
#
loop_
_entity.id
_entity.type
_entity.pdbx_description
1 polymer ?
#
loop_
_entity_poly.entity_id
_entity_poly.type
_entity_poly.pdbx_seq_one_letter_code
_entity_poly.pdbx_strand_id
1 'polypeptide(L)'
;MWERSIGLCDELTIFYRSGIFNYRKLSASLRQSADLFETILTSGQRETHAYFRVAFCGPAFSATIRDKVFVFRGSSFDTLASFSERISSEWPDVTVVIRHKEPVTDVTGTDNSDKSVVRVSRLRPVPDDQRPEASGADVPELIKAYYLNSDVSTFELVRPFRRGSHDSVYSERCSDFQNLWTERTTLKTRAALPTIVPWSEVVSEKTELVSPVQTACECVRDKNAELRRAMDACMRQMVDQDQNSLFSQHLLMILKGTIEAAVNGGIIVYQNAFFTPDYYGKYTTETTHLNELRRLIWDQLFLLDRGLQLSGKLVHNDCRPLQDHLIKVFGRLWKDVRRELDSPQVRRVLLGDQSKASLPPTPPDRHSSYNNETLADKSLLMVPTANNSETLAHKLSSVFATFE
;
A
#
# COMPACT_ATOMS: atom_id res chain seq x y z
N MET A 1 19.92 9.92 -0.11
CA MET A 1 19.65 9.16 -1.34
C MET A 1 20.87 8.31 -1.62
N TRP A 2 20.94 7.13 -1.00
CA TRP A 2 22.11 6.26 -1.15
C TRP A 2 22.05 5.48 -2.46
N GLU A 3 20.84 5.13 -2.91
CA GLU A 3 20.55 4.39 -4.14
C GLU A 3 21.07 5.12 -5.38
N ARG A 4 20.82 6.43 -5.47
CA ARG A 4 21.37 7.24 -6.57
C ARG A 4 22.90 7.35 -6.51
N SER A 5 23.47 7.43 -5.31
CA SER A 5 24.93 7.44 -5.15
C SER A 5 25.56 6.12 -5.59
N ILE A 6 24.90 4.99 -5.30
CA ILE A 6 25.32 3.66 -5.77
C ILE A 6 25.30 3.61 -7.30
N GLY A 7 24.24 4.10 -7.94
CA GLY A 7 24.17 4.17 -9.41
C GLY A 7 25.34 4.96 -10.04
N LEU A 8 25.73 6.08 -9.42
CA LEU A 8 26.92 6.83 -9.86
C LEU A 8 28.22 6.06 -9.62
N CYS A 9 28.34 5.35 -8.49
CA CYS A 9 29.49 4.49 -8.22
C CYS A 9 29.60 3.35 -9.25
N ASP A 10 28.49 2.83 -9.75
CA ASP A 10 28.47 1.80 -10.80
C ASP A 10 28.98 2.36 -12.15
N GLU A 11 28.55 3.56 -12.53
CA GLU A 11 29.07 4.26 -13.72
C GLU A 11 30.58 4.53 -13.60
N LEU A 12 31.03 5.02 -12.44
CA LEU A 12 32.45 5.24 -12.16
C LEU A 12 33.26 3.94 -12.20
N THR A 13 32.67 2.83 -11.72
CA THR A 13 33.29 1.50 -11.76
C THR A 13 33.55 1.08 -13.20
N ILE A 14 32.59 1.26 -14.11
CA ILE A 14 32.75 0.99 -15.54
C ILE A 14 33.84 1.88 -16.14
N PHE A 15 33.81 3.18 -15.86
CA PHE A 15 34.79 4.14 -16.36
C PHE A 15 36.22 3.84 -15.90
N TYR A 16 36.42 3.53 -14.62
CA TYR A 16 37.74 3.21 -14.08
C TYR A 16 38.25 1.83 -14.51
N ARG A 17 37.36 0.85 -14.74
CA ARG A 17 37.73 -0.50 -15.17
C ARG A 17 38.08 -0.56 -16.65
N SER A 18 37.28 0.09 -17.50
CA SER A 18 37.32 -0.09 -18.95
C SER A 18 37.68 1.17 -19.73
N GLY A 19 37.47 2.36 -19.15
CA GLY A 19 37.79 3.64 -19.79
C GLY A 19 39.26 4.03 -19.62
N ILE A 20 39.71 4.12 -18.36
CA ILE A 20 41.06 4.61 -18.03
C ILE A 20 41.94 3.62 -17.26
N PHE A 21 41.44 2.42 -16.97
CA PHE A 21 42.16 1.34 -16.27
C PHE A 21 42.80 1.79 -14.92
N ASN A 22 42.14 2.70 -14.20
CA ASN A 22 42.63 3.22 -12.92
C ASN A 22 42.13 2.36 -11.76
N TYR A 23 42.84 1.27 -11.49
CA TYR A 23 42.43 0.31 -10.46
C TYR A 23 42.48 0.84 -9.02
N ARG A 24 43.29 1.87 -8.74
CA ARG A 24 43.29 2.53 -7.42
C ARG A 24 41.96 3.24 -7.18
N LYS A 25 41.47 4.01 -8.16
CA LYS A 25 40.16 4.67 -8.08
C LYS A 25 38.99 3.69 -8.14
N LEU A 26 39.12 2.63 -8.95
CA LEU A 26 38.15 1.53 -8.99
C LEU A 26 37.96 0.90 -7.60
N SER A 27 39.07 0.57 -6.92
CA SER A 27 39.02 -0.02 -5.58
C SER A 27 38.34 0.91 -4.57
N ALA A 28 38.55 2.22 -4.66
CA ALA A 28 37.86 3.19 -3.81
C ALA A 28 36.36 3.25 -4.11
N SER A 29 35.97 3.26 -5.38
CA SER A 29 34.56 3.27 -5.81
C SER A 29 33.80 2.05 -5.31
N LEU A 30 34.40 0.86 -5.42
CA LEU A 30 33.79 -0.39 -4.94
C LEU A 30 33.61 -0.42 -3.42
N ARG A 31 34.59 0.11 -2.65
CA ARG A 31 34.44 0.25 -1.19
C ARG A 31 33.32 1.21 -0.84
N GLN A 32 33.22 2.33 -1.55
CA GLN A 32 32.15 3.29 -1.35
C GLN A 32 30.76 2.67 -1.63
N SER A 33 30.61 1.89 -2.71
CA SER A 33 29.36 1.14 -2.94
C SER A 33 29.04 0.19 -1.80
N ALA A 34 30.04 -0.56 -1.30
CA ALA A 34 29.86 -1.47 -0.16
C ALA A 34 29.40 -0.73 1.10
N ASP A 35 30.04 0.39 1.44
CA ASP A 35 29.67 1.22 2.59
C ASP A 35 28.24 1.78 2.45
N LEU A 36 27.84 2.15 1.23
CA LEU A 36 26.47 2.61 0.95
C LEU A 36 25.45 1.49 1.14
N PHE A 37 25.71 0.26 0.67
CA PHE A 37 24.82 -0.88 0.92
C PHE A 37 24.69 -1.20 2.40
N GLU A 38 25.79 -1.19 3.15
CA GLU A 38 25.76 -1.38 4.60
C GLU A 38 24.98 -0.27 5.31
N THR A 39 25.18 0.98 4.89
CA THR A 39 24.44 2.14 5.42
C THR A 39 22.95 1.98 5.16
N ILE A 40 22.55 1.53 3.97
CA ILE A 40 21.16 1.28 3.59
C ILE A 40 20.49 0.30 4.55
N LEU A 41 21.20 -0.72 5.02
CA LEU A 41 20.68 -1.78 5.89
C LEU A 41 20.72 -1.41 7.38
N THR A 42 21.72 -0.64 7.81
CA THR A 42 21.98 -0.32 9.23
C THR A 42 21.35 0.98 9.71
N SER A 43 20.98 1.89 8.80
CA SER A 43 20.45 3.22 9.12
C SER A 43 19.06 3.25 9.78
N GLY A 44 18.43 2.11 10.02
CA GLY A 44 17.13 2.02 10.68
C GLY A 44 15.97 2.52 9.81
N GLN A 45 14.97 3.16 10.42
CA GLN A 45 13.78 3.62 9.70
C GLN A 45 14.07 4.92 8.93
N ARG A 46 13.98 4.83 7.60
CA ARG A 46 14.22 5.96 6.70
C ARG A 46 13.07 6.97 6.74
N GLU A 47 13.43 8.24 6.62
CA GLU A 47 12.46 9.32 6.48
C GLU A 47 11.65 9.16 5.19
N THR A 48 10.33 9.16 5.32
CA THR A 48 9.41 9.19 4.17
C THR A 48 8.90 10.62 3.98
N HIS A 49 8.94 11.09 2.74
CA HIS A 49 8.46 12.42 2.40
C HIS A 49 6.98 12.38 2.02
N ALA A 50 6.22 13.37 2.48
CA ALA A 50 4.86 13.57 2.01
C ALA A 50 4.86 14.19 0.61
N TYR A 51 3.84 13.92 -0.18
CA TYR A 51 3.62 14.55 -1.49
C TYR A 51 2.35 15.38 -1.45
N PHE A 52 2.38 16.55 -2.11
CA PHE A 52 1.28 17.50 -2.12
C PHE A 52 0.93 17.91 -3.55
N ARG A 53 -0.35 17.81 -3.90
CA ARG A 53 -0.92 18.43 -5.11
C ARG A 53 -1.11 19.90 -4.82
N VAL A 54 -0.61 20.76 -5.70
CA VAL A 54 -0.81 22.21 -5.65
C VAL A 54 -1.33 22.67 -7.01
N ALA A 55 -2.56 23.17 -7.04
CA ALA A 55 -3.16 23.76 -8.24
C ALA A 55 -3.27 25.27 -8.08
N PHE A 56 -2.68 26.01 -9.03
CA PHE A 56 -2.72 27.47 -9.07
C PHE A 56 -3.81 27.91 -10.02
N CYS A 57 -4.87 28.56 -9.52
CA CYS A 57 -6.03 28.94 -10.32
C CYS A 57 -6.27 30.44 -10.26
N GLY A 58 -6.52 31.08 -11.41
CA GLY A 58 -6.91 32.49 -11.48
C GLY A 58 -5.81 33.47 -11.93
N PRO A 59 -6.16 34.75 -12.12
CA PRO A 59 -5.36 35.68 -12.90
C PRO A 59 -4.11 36.23 -12.20
N ALA A 60 -3.99 36.15 -10.87
CA ALA A 60 -2.82 36.66 -10.14
C ALA A 60 -1.54 35.87 -10.42
N PHE A 61 -1.66 34.67 -10.99
CA PHE A 61 -0.52 33.83 -11.34
C PHE A 61 0.05 34.17 -12.72
N SER A 62 1.37 34.05 -12.88
CA SER A 62 2.03 34.23 -14.17
C SER A 62 1.64 33.13 -15.15
N ALA A 63 1.73 33.39 -16.47
CA ALA A 63 1.36 32.42 -17.51
C ALA A 63 2.08 31.06 -17.38
N THR A 64 3.25 31.02 -16.73
CA THR A 64 4.01 29.78 -16.52
C THR A 64 3.33 28.83 -15.53
N ILE A 65 2.63 29.35 -14.52
CA ILE A 65 2.03 28.58 -13.41
C ILE A 65 0.51 28.67 -13.36
N ARG A 66 -0.09 29.68 -14.01
CA ARG A 66 -1.53 29.90 -14.06
C ARG A 66 -2.24 28.69 -14.65
N ASP A 67 -3.28 28.25 -13.94
CA ASP A 67 -4.15 27.12 -14.29
C ASP A 67 -3.40 25.81 -14.51
N LYS A 68 -2.28 25.65 -13.79
CA LYS A 68 -1.47 24.42 -13.77
C LYS A 68 -1.45 23.75 -12.42
N VAL A 69 -1.19 22.45 -12.46
CA VAL A 69 -1.09 21.58 -11.30
C VAL A 69 0.33 21.05 -11.18
N PHE A 70 0.86 21.07 -9.97
CA PHE A 70 2.19 20.55 -9.64
C PHE A 70 2.09 19.57 -8.48
N VAL A 71 2.98 18.59 -8.48
CA VAL A 71 3.22 17.74 -7.32
C VAL A 71 4.48 18.23 -6.63
N PHE A 72 4.36 18.58 -5.35
CA PHE A 72 5.45 18.97 -4.48
C PHE A 72 5.85 17.80 -3.58
N ARG A 73 7.15 17.56 -3.47
CA ARG A 73 7.77 16.72 -2.45
C ARG A 73 7.99 17.57 -1.20
N GLY A 74 7.33 17.19 -0.12
CA GLY A 74 7.46 17.84 1.19
C GLY A 74 8.83 17.65 1.81
N SER A 75 9.15 18.53 2.74
CA SER A 75 10.29 18.39 3.65
C SER A 75 10.05 17.24 4.64
N SER A 76 11.08 16.88 5.39
CA SER A 76 10.96 15.87 6.44
C SER A 76 9.84 16.25 7.42
N PHE A 77 8.97 15.30 7.72
CA PHE A 77 7.82 15.46 8.63
C PHE A 77 6.76 16.49 8.22
N ASP A 78 6.75 16.94 6.96
CA ASP A 78 5.73 17.88 6.50
C ASP A 78 4.31 17.29 6.61
N THR A 79 3.44 18.08 7.22
CA THR A 79 2.00 17.81 7.26
C THR A 79 1.29 18.68 6.22
N LEU A 80 0.04 18.34 5.89
CA LEU A 80 -0.75 19.19 5.01
C LEU A 80 -0.96 20.59 5.58
N ALA A 81 -1.10 20.72 6.90
CA ALA A 81 -1.26 22.00 7.57
C ALA A 81 0.01 22.86 7.48
N SER A 82 1.17 22.30 7.86
CA SER A 82 2.45 23.01 7.80
C SER A 82 2.82 23.40 6.37
N PHE A 83 2.59 22.51 5.40
CA PHE A 83 2.83 22.82 4.00
C PHE A 83 1.89 23.92 3.49
N SER A 84 0.61 23.87 3.83
CA SER A 84 -0.37 24.89 3.39
C SER A 84 -0.06 26.26 3.98
N GLU A 85 0.39 26.33 5.24
CA GLU A 85 0.82 27.58 5.88
C GLU A 85 2.03 28.19 5.17
N ARG A 86 3.02 27.38 4.78
CA ARG A 86 4.17 27.84 3.98
C ARG A 86 3.73 28.42 2.64
N ILE A 87 2.82 27.73 1.94
CA ILE A 87 2.27 28.23 0.67
C ILE A 87 1.51 29.55 0.87
N SER A 88 0.70 29.67 1.93
CA SER A 88 0.01 30.92 2.27
C SER A 88 0.97 32.07 2.56
N SER A 89 2.11 31.78 3.21
CA SER A 89 3.12 32.80 3.51
C SER A 89 3.84 33.33 2.27
N GLU A 90 3.97 32.50 1.24
CA GLU A 90 4.61 32.87 -0.03
C GLU A 90 3.65 33.66 -0.94
N TRP A 91 2.34 33.42 -0.81
CA TRP A 91 1.28 34.10 -1.56
C TRP A 91 0.20 34.68 -0.62
N PRO A 92 0.52 35.76 0.13
CA PRO A 92 -0.40 36.30 1.14
C PRO A 92 -1.70 36.87 0.55
N ASP A 93 -1.69 37.30 -0.71
CA ASP A 93 -2.84 37.88 -1.41
C ASP A 93 -3.76 36.82 -2.06
N VAL A 94 -3.42 35.53 -1.93
CA VAL A 94 -4.14 34.41 -2.54
C VAL A 94 -4.84 33.58 -1.47
N THR A 95 -6.08 33.19 -1.75
CA THR A 95 -6.78 32.26 -0.87
C THR A 95 -6.23 30.84 -1.02
N VAL A 96 -5.63 30.28 0.03
CA VAL A 96 -5.20 28.88 0.05
C VAL A 96 -6.34 28.01 0.55
N VAL A 97 -6.80 27.08 -0.30
CA VAL A 97 -7.88 26.14 -0.01
C VAL A 97 -7.29 24.76 0.20
N ILE A 98 -7.41 24.27 1.43
CA ILE A 98 -7.07 22.89 1.78
C ILE A 98 -8.24 22.01 1.34
N ARG A 99 -8.11 21.34 0.19
CA ARG A 99 -9.19 20.51 -0.35
C ARG A 99 -9.25 19.17 0.40
N HIS A 100 -10.33 18.97 1.15
CA HIS A 100 -10.68 17.67 1.71
C HIS A 100 -12.07 17.15 1.32
N LYS A 101 -12.97 17.96 0.73
CA LYS A 101 -14.39 17.60 0.66
C LYS A 101 -15.19 18.06 -0.58
N GLU A 102 -14.62 18.74 -1.59
CA GLU A 102 -15.37 19.22 -2.78
C GLU A 102 -14.97 18.48 -4.08
N PRO A 103 -15.94 18.11 -4.96
CA PRO A 103 -15.72 17.34 -6.20
C PRO A 103 -14.59 17.90 -7.07
N VAL A 104 -13.81 17.03 -7.70
CA VAL A 104 -12.73 17.42 -8.64
C VAL A 104 -13.31 18.01 -9.94
N THR A 105 -14.64 18.02 -10.11
CA THR A 105 -15.32 18.80 -11.15
C THR A 105 -15.20 20.30 -10.83
N ASP A 106 -14.03 20.86 -11.09
CA ASP A 106 -13.77 22.25 -11.50
C ASP A 106 -12.24 22.47 -11.59
N VAL A 107 -11.56 21.60 -12.36
CA VAL A 107 -10.14 21.77 -12.66
C VAL A 107 -9.90 22.83 -13.74
N THR A 108 -10.91 23.21 -14.51
CA THR A 108 -10.85 24.32 -15.48
C THR A 108 -12.19 25.02 -15.71
N GLY A 109 -13.21 24.68 -14.90
CA GLY A 109 -14.48 25.38 -14.90
C GLY A 109 -14.22 26.81 -14.43
N THR A 110 -14.50 27.75 -15.33
CA THR A 110 -14.68 29.17 -15.08
C THR A 110 -15.63 29.39 -13.91
N ASP A 111 -15.15 29.23 -12.68
CA ASP A 111 -15.61 30.08 -11.60
C ASP A 111 -15.19 31.48 -12.04
N ASN A 112 -16.16 32.19 -12.56
CA ASN A 112 -16.13 33.56 -13.07
C ASN A 112 -15.85 34.54 -11.91
N SER A 113 -14.83 34.24 -11.10
CA SER A 113 -14.42 34.99 -9.95
C SER A 113 -13.07 35.61 -10.29
N ASP A 114 -12.96 36.92 -10.14
CA ASP A 114 -11.68 37.66 -10.17
C ASP A 114 -10.69 37.22 -9.07
N LYS A 115 -10.95 36.09 -8.39
CA LYS A 115 -10.22 35.63 -7.21
C LYS A 115 -9.21 34.56 -7.62
N SER A 116 -7.98 34.77 -7.18
CA SER A 116 -6.90 33.79 -7.35
C SER A 116 -6.83 32.88 -6.13
N VAL A 117 -6.73 31.58 -6.39
CA VAL A 117 -6.83 30.53 -5.38
C VAL A 117 -5.73 29.49 -5.59
N VAL A 118 -5.09 29.06 -4.51
CA VAL A 118 -4.21 27.88 -4.51
C VAL A 118 -4.91 26.74 -3.81
N ARG A 119 -5.01 25.58 -4.46
CA ARG A 119 -5.64 24.38 -3.90
C ARG A 119 -4.58 23.37 -3.54
N VAL A 120 -4.53 22.98 -2.26
CA VAL A 120 -3.55 22.04 -1.73
C VAL A 120 -4.23 20.75 -1.28
N SER A 121 -3.67 19.61 -1.66
CA SER A 121 -4.15 18.28 -1.22
C SER A 121 -2.98 17.33 -0.99
N ARG A 122 -3.10 16.42 -0.02
CA ARG A 122 -2.10 15.36 0.20
C ARG A 122 -2.28 14.24 -0.82
N LEU A 123 -1.17 13.74 -1.34
CA LEU A 123 -1.10 12.66 -2.31
C LEU A 123 -0.48 11.40 -1.70
N ARG A 124 -0.85 10.25 -2.25
CA ARG A 124 -0.16 8.97 -2.05
C ARG A 124 0.72 8.68 -3.26
N PRO A 125 2.02 8.36 -3.09
CA PRO A 125 2.84 7.92 -4.21
C PRO A 125 2.38 6.54 -4.68
N VAL A 126 2.43 6.32 -5.99
CA VAL A 126 2.17 5.01 -6.60
C VAL A 126 3.47 4.55 -7.27
N PRO A 127 4.09 3.47 -6.77
CA PRO A 127 5.29 2.90 -7.40
C PRO A 127 4.95 2.33 -8.78
N ASP A 128 5.97 2.24 -9.64
CA ASP A 128 5.84 1.53 -10.90
C ASP A 128 5.86 0.02 -10.64
N ASP A 129 4.78 -0.68 -11.02
CA ASP A 129 4.60 -2.13 -10.81
C ASP A 129 5.71 -2.97 -11.46
N GLN A 130 6.42 -2.43 -12.48
CA GLN A 130 7.50 -3.13 -13.15
C GLN A 130 8.82 -3.16 -12.37
N ARG A 131 8.91 -2.46 -11.23
CA ARG A 131 10.15 -2.42 -10.44
C ARG A 131 10.29 -3.65 -9.54
N PRO A 132 11.27 -4.54 -9.79
CA PRO A 132 11.48 -5.70 -8.94
C PRO A 132 11.84 -5.32 -7.50
N GLU A 133 12.45 -4.17 -7.28
CA GLU A 133 12.82 -3.66 -5.94
C GLU A 133 11.60 -3.26 -5.11
N ALA A 134 10.48 -2.91 -5.76
CA ALA A 134 9.23 -2.57 -5.11
C ALA A 134 8.29 -3.78 -4.94
N SER A 135 8.31 -4.72 -5.89
CA SER A 135 7.35 -5.83 -5.96
C SER A 135 7.92 -7.21 -5.57
N GLY A 136 9.25 -7.38 -5.54
CA GLY A 136 9.89 -8.67 -5.32
C GLY A 136 9.60 -9.26 -3.93
N ALA A 137 9.20 -10.54 -3.88
CA ALA A 137 8.85 -11.21 -2.61
C ALA A 137 10.00 -11.19 -1.60
N ASP A 138 11.21 -11.50 -2.06
CA ASP A 138 12.42 -11.66 -1.22
C ASP A 138 13.12 -10.34 -0.90
N VAL A 139 12.67 -9.22 -1.46
CA VAL A 139 13.31 -7.92 -1.21
C VAL A 139 12.99 -7.45 0.22
N PRO A 140 14.01 -7.09 1.03
CA PRO A 140 13.80 -6.56 2.38
C PRO A 140 12.87 -5.36 2.42
N GLU A 141 12.01 -5.29 3.44
CA GLU A 141 11.00 -4.23 3.58
C GLU A 141 11.64 -2.84 3.63
N LEU A 142 12.83 -2.73 4.23
CA LEU A 142 13.58 -1.48 4.29
C LEU A 142 13.95 -0.94 2.90
N ILE A 143 14.29 -1.83 1.96
CA ILE A 143 14.60 -1.49 0.58
C ILE A 143 13.31 -1.15 -0.17
N LYS A 144 12.26 -1.97 -0.03
CA LYS A 144 10.94 -1.72 -0.63
C LYS A 144 10.42 -0.33 -0.24
N ALA A 145 10.47 0.01 1.05
CA ALA A 145 9.95 1.26 1.58
C ALA A 145 10.52 2.50 0.86
N TYR A 146 11.78 2.45 0.41
CA TYR A 146 12.37 3.51 -0.40
C TYR A 146 11.72 3.60 -1.78
N TYR A 147 11.69 2.50 -2.54
CA TYR A 147 11.16 2.48 -3.90
C TYR A 147 9.65 2.68 -3.98
N LEU A 148 8.91 2.39 -2.90
CA LEU A 148 7.49 2.69 -2.77
C LEU A 148 7.21 4.20 -2.66
N ASN A 149 8.18 4.98 -2.17
CA ASN A 149 7.98 6.40 -1.85
C ASN A 149 8.92 7.36 -2.58
N SER A 150 9.93 6.85 -3.30
CA SER A 150 10.96 7.62 -3.98
C SER A 150 11.12 7.18 -5.43
N ASP A 151 11.62 8.09 -6.27
CA ASP A 151 11.72 7.91 -7.72
C ASP A 151 10.38 7.58 -8.37
N VAL A 152 9.29 8.18 -7.87
CA VAL A 152 7.91 7.98 -8.33
C VAL A 152 7.44 9.13 -9.20
N SER A 153 6.69 8.82 -10.24
CA SER A 153 6.07 9.82 -11.15
C SER A 153 4.55 9.75 -11.18
N THR A 154 3.97 8.76 -10.51
CA THR A 154 2.52 8.55 -10.43
C THR A 154 2.09 8.77 -8.99
N PHE A 155 0.97 9.48 -8.81
CA PHE A 155 0.43 9.83 -7.52
C PHE A 155 -1.09 9.68 -7.51
N GLU A 156 -1.66 9.39 -6.36
CA GLU A 156 -3.09 9.25 -6.16
C GLU A 156 -3.63 10.23 -5.12
N LEU A 157 -4.71 10.90 -5.49
CA LEU A 157 -5.60 11.61 -4.59
C LEU A 157 -6.85 10.76 -4.39
N VAL A 158 -7.07 10.29 -3.17
CA VAL A 158 -8.23 9.46 -2.81
C VAL A 158 -9.19 10.27 -1.97
N ARG A 159 -10.45 10.33 -2.39
CA ARG A 159 -11.51 11.06 -1.68
C ARG A 159 -12.77 10.23 -1.52
N PRO A 160 -13.15 9.88 -0.28
CA PRO A 160 -14.45 9.27 -0.02
C PRO A 160 -15.57 10.32 -0.09
N PHE A 161 -16.72 9.94 -0.65
CA PHE A 161 -17.95 10.74 -0.66
C PHE A 161 -19.18 9.82 -0.59
N ARG A 162 -20.31 10.36 -0.12
CA ARG A 162 -21.56 9.60 -0.01
C ARG A 162 -22.43 9.83 -1.23
N ARG A 163 -22.94 8.74 -1.83
CA ARG A 163 -23.90 8.79 -2.95
C ARG A 163 -25.26 8.30 -2.48
N GLY A 164 -26.24 9.20 -2.40
CA GLY A 164 -27.62 8.86 -2.00
C GLY A 164 -28.49 10.11 -1.88
N SER A 165 -29.73 10.02 -2.34
CA SER A 165 -30.74 11.09 -2.17
C SER A 165 -31.20 11.14 -0.73
N HIS A 166 -31.21 12.34 -0.14
CA HIS A 166 -31.83 12.59 1.17
C HIS A 166 -33.37 12.40 1.15
N ASP A 167 -33.95 12.12 -0.01
CA ASP A 167 -35.40 12.13 -0.31
C ASP A 167 -36.08 10.76 -0.36
N SER A 168 -35.50 9.69 0.20
CA SER A 168 -36.25 8.44 0.33
C SER A 168 -36.17 7.87 1.74
N VAL A 169 -37.35 7.53 2.28
CA VAL A 169 -37.59 6.78 3.52
C VAL A 169 -36.83 5.44 3.56
N TYR A 170 -36.20 5.04 2.46
CA TYR A 170 -35.32 3.87 2.34
C TYR A 170 -33.84 4.16 2.67
N SER A 171 -33.42 5.43 2.77
CA SER A 171 -32.03 5.80 3.09
C SER A 171 -31.62 5.48 4.52
N GLU A 172 -32.57 5.35 5.45
CA GLU A 172 -32.30 5.02 6.86
C GLU A 172 -31.94 3.53 7.07
N ARG A 173 -32.16 2.67 6.07
CA ARG A 173 -31.89 1.21 6.16
C ARG A 173 -30.65 0.74 5.40
N CYS A 174 -30.04 1.57 4.57
CA CYS A 174 -28.76 1.24 3.96
C CYS A 174 -27.64 1.46 4.98
N SER A 175 -26.82 0.44 5.23
CA SER A 175 -25.59 0.60 6.02
C SER A 175 -24.76 1.74 5.44
N ASP A 176 -24.25 2.64 6.28
CA ASP A 176 -23.42 3.81 5.90
C ASP A 176 -22.29 3.45 4.90
N PHE A 177 -21.87 2.19 4.89
CA PHE A 177 -20.84 1.63 4.02
C PHE A 177 -21.30 1.38 2.57
N GLN A 178 -22.58 1.06 2.32
CA GLN A 178 -23.08 0.79 0.96
C GLN A 178 -23.15 2.06 0.09
N ASN A 179 -23.19 3.24 0.72
CA ASN A 179 -23.28 4.52 0.03
C ASN A 179 -21.94 5.27 0.01
N LEU A 180 -20.87 4.70 0.56
CA LEU A 180 -19.55 5.32 0.64
C LEU A 180 -18.73 5.02 -0.62
N TRP A 181 -18.85 5.90 -1.61
CA TRP A 181 -18.08 5.84 -2.85
C TRP A 181 -16.74 6.54 -2.69
N THR A 182 -15.77 6.18 -3.51
CA THR A 182 -14.45 6.79 -3.49
C THR A 182 -14.13 7.37 -4.86
N GLU A 183 -13.82 8.66 -4.92
CA GLU A 183 -13.25 9.32 -6.09
C GLU A 183 -11.73 9.17 -6.01
N ARG A 184 -11.14 8.46 -6.97
CA ARG A 184 -9.68 8.30 -7.09
C ARG A 184 -9.21 9.10 -8.28
N THR A 185 -8.29 10.04 -8.03
CA THR A 185 -7.65 10.82 -9.09
C THR A 185 -6.18 10.46 -9.17
N THR A 186 -5.77 9.86 -10.29
CA THR A 186 -4.39 9.50 -10.59
C THR A 186 -3.74 10.64 -11.36
N LEU A 187 -2.62 11.13 -10.84
CA LEU A 187 -1.81 12.20 -11.43
C LEU A 187 -0.49 11.62 -11.90
N LYS A 188 -0.07 11.98 -13.12
CA LYS A 188 1.25 11.66 -13.66
C LYS A 188 2.06 12.95 -13.82
N THR A 189 3.25 12.99 -13.25
CA THR A 189 4.16 14.13 -13.36
C THR A 189 5.06 14.02 -14.59
N ARG A 190 5.60 15.16 -15.04
CA ARG A 190 6.56 15.22 -16.15
C ARG A 190 7.84 14.43 -15.85
N ALA A 191 8.30 14.48 -14.60
CA ALA A 191 9.50 13.80 -14.15
C ALA A 191 9.25 13.12 -12.80
N ALA A 192 9.97 12.02 -12.55
CA ALA A 192 9.92 11.32 -11.28
C ALA A 192 10.58 12.14 -10.16
N LEU A 193 9.92 12.22 -9.01
CA LEU A 193 10.45 12.91 -7.84
C LEU A 193 11.32 11.95 -7.01
N PRO A 194 12.47 12.40 -6.49
CA PRO A 194 12.97 13.79 -6.49
C PRO A 194 13.64 14.25 -7.79
N THR A 195 13.47 15.53 -8.15
CA THR A 195 14.22 16.20 -9.23
C THR A 195 15.18 17.25 -8.66
N ILE A 196 15.80 18.07 -9.52
CA ILE A 196 16.63 19.22 -9.11
C ILE A 196 15.80 20.20 -8.26
N VAL A 197 14.53 20.38 -8.61
CA VAL A 197 13.54 21.12 -7.80
C VAL A 197 12.62 20.14 -7.07
N PRO A 198 12.05 20.52 -5.91
CA PRO A 198 11.20 19.64 -5.13
C PRO A 198 9.76 19.54 -5.69
N TRP A 199 9.51 19.93 -6.93
CA TRP A 199 8.21 19.81 -7.58
C TRP A 199 8.31 19.38 -9.04
N SER A 200 7.23 18.81 -9.57
CA SER A 200 7.11 18.48 -10.98
C SER A 200 5.69 18.79 -11.48
N GLU A 201 5.58 19.32 -12.70
CA GLU A 201 4.31 19.64 -13.35
C GLU A 201 3.53 18.36 -13.64
N VAL A 202 2.22 18.37 -13.39
CA VAL A 202 1.31 17.27 -13.75
C VAL A 202 1.02 17.36 -15.25
N VAL A 203 1.29 16.28 -15.97
CA VAL A 203 1.05 16.18 -17.42
C VAL A 203 -0.22 15.41 -17.77
N SER A 204 -0.74 14.63 -16.82
CA SER A 204 -1.97 13.86 -16.99
C SER A 204 -2.67 13.68 -15.65
N GLU A 205 -3.99 13.84 -15.66
CA GLU A 205 -4.87 13.64 -14.51
C GLU A 205 -6.07 12.81 -14.99
N LYS A 206 -6.35 11.70 -14.29
CA LYS A 206 -7.48 10.81 -14.58
C LYS A 206 -8.26 10.57 -13.30
N THR A 207 -9.55 10.85 -13.32
CA THR A 207 -10.45 10.58 -12.20
C THR A 207 -11.35 9.40 -12.49
N GLU A 208 -11.46 8.48 -11.54
CA GLU A 208 -12.34 7.33 -11.58
C GLU A 208 -13.16 7.20 -10.29
N LEU A 209 -14.34 6.61 -10.42
CA LEU A 209 -15.21 6.30 -9.29
C LEU A 209 -15.03 4.84 -8.91
N VAL A 210 -14.58 4.62 -7.68
CA VAL A 210 -14.39 3.32 -7.05
C VAL A 210 -15.60 3.03 -6.20
N SER A 211 -16.22 1.87 -6.43
CA SER A 211 -17.42 1.48 -5.71
C SER A 211 -17.11 1.07 -4.26
N PRO A 212 -18.11 1.08 -3.37
CA PRO A 212 -17.91 0.69 -1.98
C PRO A 212 -17.40 -0.75 -1.82
N VAL A 213 -17.86 -1.70 -2.63
CA VAL A 213 -17.39 -3.10 -2.60
C VAL A 213 -15.93 -3.22 -3.06
N GLN A 214 -15.52 -2.45 -4.07
CA GLN A 214 -14.14 -2.42 -4.53
C GLN A 214 -13.22 -1.82 -3.46
N THR A 215 -13.64 -0.72 -2.83
CA THR A 215 -12.94 -0.13 -1.68
C THR A 215 -12.79 -1.15 -0.55
N ALA A 216 -13.85 -1.92 -0.25
CA ALA A 216 -13.79 -2.99 0.76
C ALA A 216 -12.79 -4.09 0.38
N CYS A 217 -12.72 -4.49 -0.90
CA CYS A 217 -11.72 -5.46 -1.37
C CYS A 217 -10.30 -4.95 -1.13
N GLU A 218 -10.02 -3.69 -1.46
CA GLU A 218 -8.73 -3.05 -1.21
C GLU A 218 -8.38 -3.04 0.27
N CYS A 219 -9.30 -2.60 1.14
CA CYS A 219 -9.09 -2.59 2.59
C CYS A 219 -8.78 -3.98 3.17
N VAL A 220 -9.51 -5.02 2.76
CA VAL A 220 -9.26 -6.39 3.23
C VAL A 220 -7.93 -6.93 2.67
N ARG A 221 -7.62 -6.65 1.40
CA ARG A 221 -6.36 -7.05 0.76
C ARG A 221 -5.15 -6.44 1.46
N ASP A 222 -5.20 -5.14 1.76
CA ASP A 222 -4.13 -4.41 2.45
C ASP A 222 -3.94 -4.95 3.86
N LYS A 223 -5.02 -5.17 4.60
CA LYS A 223 -4.96 -5.76 5.95
C LYS A 223 -4.39 -7.18 5.93
N ASN A 224 -4.73 -7.97 4.92
CA ASN A 224 -4.17 -9.32 4.75
C ASN A 224 -2.67 -9.29 4.39
N ALA A 225 -2.24 -8.31 3.59
CA ALA A 225 -0.83 -8.10 3.30
C ALA A 225 -0.05 -7.66 4.55
N GLU A 226 -0.62 -6.77 5.37
CA GLU A 226 -0.06 -6.36 6.66
C GLU A 226 0.10 -7.56 7.62
N LEU A 227 -0.94 -8.40 7.76
CA LEU A 227 -0.88 -9.63 8.55
C LEU A 227 0.23 -10.58 8.07
N ARG A 228 0.34 -10.81 6.76
CA ARG A 228 1.42 -11.64 6.18
C ARG A 228 2.79 -11.09 6.51
N ARG A 229 3.03 -9.79 6.28
CA ARG A 229 4.32 -9.14 6.60
C ARG A 229 4.68 -9.28 8.08
N ALA A 230 3.72 -9.09 8.98
CA ALA A 230 3.94 -9.25 10.42
C ALA A 230 4.28 -10.70 10.80
N MET A 231 3.59 -11.67 10.21
CA MET A 231 3.89 -13.10 10.41
C MET A 231 5.28 -13.47 9.88
N ASP A 232 5.64 -13.03 8.67
CA ASP A 232 6.94 -13.31 8.06
C ASP A 232 8.08 -12.70 8.89
N ALA A 233 7.88 -11.49 9.45
CA ALA A 233 8.82 -10.87 10.37
C ALA A 233 9.03 -11.71 11.64
N CYS A 234 7.95 -12.20 12.26
CA CYS A 234 8.04 -13.12 13.39
C CYS A 234 8.73 -14.45 13.02
N MET A 235 8.46 -15.01 11.84
CA MET A 235 9.08 -16.26 11.41
C MET A 235 10.59 -16.12 11.20
N ARG A 236 11.04 -15.02 10.57
CA ARG A 236 12.48 -14.74 10.42
C ARG A 236 13.19 -14.64 11.77
N GLN A 237 12.57 -13.96 12.73
CA GLN A 237 13.09 -13.88 14.10
C GLN A 237 13.28 -15.26 14.75
N MET A 238 12.34 -16.19 14.56
CA MET A 238 12.47 -17.55 15.10
C MET A 238 13.69 -18.30 14.53
N VAL A 239 14.06 -18.01 13.28
CA VAL A 239 15.24 -18.60 12.61
C VAL A 239 16.53 -17.99 13.16
N ASP A 240 16.55 -16.67 13.36
CA ASP A 240 17.74 -15.93 13.81
C ASP A 240 18.02 -16.06 15.32
N GLN A 241 17.21 -16.83 16.07
CA GLN A 241 17.29 -17.04 17.52
C GLN A 241 17.25 -15.76 18.38
N ASP A 242 16.91 -14.62 17.81
CA ASP A 242 16.78 -13.36 18.53
C ASP A 242 15.45 -13.31 19.29
N GLN A 243 15.49 -13.24 20.63
CA GLN A 243 14.29 -13.14 21.48
C GLN A 243 13.76 -11.70 21.57
N ASN A 244 13.60 -11.01 20.43
CA ASN A 244 13.03 -9.67 20.41
C ASN A 244 11.49 -9.69 20.55
N SER A 245 10.98 -9.33 21.73
CA SER A 245 9.52 -9.31 22.03
C SER A 245 8.71 -8.37 21.14
N LEU A 246 9.35 -7.39 20.49
CA LEU A 246 8.68 -6.33 19.73
C LEU A 246 7.86 -6.83 18.53
N PHE A 247 8.37 -7.79 17.75
CA PHE A 247 7.62 -8.32 16.60
C PHE A 247 6.41 -9.15 17.03
N SER A 248 6.55 -9.94 18.10
CA SER A 248 5.45 -10.70 18.71
C SER A 248 4.32 -9.79 19.19
N GLN A 249 4.68 -8.67 19.85
CA GLN A 249 3.71 -7.65 20.27
C GLN A 249 3.03 -6.95 19.09
N HIS A 250 3.79 -6.63 18.03
CA HIS A 250 3.25 -6.03 16.82
C HIS A 250 2.24 -6.95 16.12
N LEU A 251 2.54 -8.25 16.01
CA LEU A 251 1.60 -9.24 15.47
C LEU A 251 0.32 -9.32 16.31
N LEU A 252 0.44 -9.37 17.64
CA LEU A 252 -0.73 -9.36 18.55
C LEU A 252 -1.60 -8.12 18.39
N MET A 253 -0.99 -6.95 18.21
CA MET A 253 -1.70 -5.69 17.97
C MET A 253 -2.52 -5.76 16.67
N ILE A 254 -1.94 -6.24 15.57
CA ILE A 254 -2.63 -6.37 14.28
C ILE A 254 -3.76 -7.42 14.38
N LEU A 255 -3.50 -8.57 15.01
CA LEU A 255 -4.49 -9.63 15.24
C LEU A 255 -5.68 -9.09 16.03
N LYS A 256 -5.43 -8.43 17.18
CA LYS A 256 -6.48 -7.81 17.99
C LYS A 256 -7.28 -6.79 17.20
N GLY A 257 -6.60 -5.89 16.49
CA GLY A 257 -7.23 -4.86 15.67
C GLY A 257 -8.12 -5.41 14.55
N THR A 258 -7.79 -6.60 14.02
CA THR A 258 -8.55 -7.25 12.94
C THR A 258 -9.69 -8.11 13.48
N ILE A 259 -9.47 -8.86 14.57
CA ILE A 259 -10.46 -9.77 15.17
C ILE A 259 -11.59 -9.00 15.86
N GLU A 260 -11.24 -8.00 16.67
CA GLU A 260 -12.24 -7.25 17.45
C GLU A 260 -12.80 -6.07 16.67
N ALA A 261 -11.98 -5.45 15.81
CA ALA A 261 -12.34 -4.35 14.90
C ALA A 261 -13.34 -3.32 15.46
N ALA A 262 -13.19 -2.94 16.74
CA ALA A 262 -14.20 -2.20 17.49
C ALA A 262 -14.54 -0.80 16.94
N VAL A 263 -13.69 -0.23 16.07
CA VAL A 263 -13.85 1.11 15.50
C VAL A 263 -14.44 1.07 14.09
N ASN A 264 -13.91 0.22 13.20
CA ASN A 264 -14.31 0.17 11.80
C ASN A 264 -15.28 -1.00 11.49
N GLY A 265 -15.65 -1.79 12.49
CA GLY A 265 -16.67 -2.86 12.41
C GLY A 265 -16.26 -4.14 11.67
N GLY A 266 -15.05 -4.19 11.10
CA GLY A 266 -14.39 -5.41 10.65
C GLY A 266 -15.11 -6.19 9.56
N ILE A 267 -14.85 -7.50 9.49
CA ILE A 267 -15.41 -8.41 8.48
C ILE A 267 -16.95 -8.40 8.50
N ILE A 268 -17.54 -8.37 9.71
CA ILE A 268 -19.00 -8.45 9.90
C ILE A 268 -19.72 -7.28 9.22
N VAL A 269 -19.14 -6.08 9.25
CA VAL A 269 -19.73 -4.92 8.54
C VAL A 269 -19.81 -5.18 7.04
N TYR A 270 -18.77 -5.75 6.43
CA TYR A 270 -18.79 -6.08 5.01
C TYR A 270 -19.81 -7.16 4.68
N GLN A 271 -19.99 -8.15 5.57
CA GLN A 271 -21.04 -9.16 5.43
C GLN A 271 -22.43 -8.55 5.38
N ASN A 272 -22.75 -7.73 6.38
CA ASN A 272 -24.06 -7.11 6.50
C ASN A 272 -24.30 -6.05 5.42
N ALA A 273 -23.24 -5.43 4.89
CA ALA A 273 -23.34 -4.42 3.84
C ALA A 273 -23.48 -5.03 2.44
N PHE A 274 -22.70 -6.05 2.09
CA PHE A 274 -22.56 -6.47 0.70
C PHE A 274 -23.14 -7.84 0.38
N PHE A 275 -23.33 -8.70 1.39
CA PHE A 275 -23.77 -10.08 1.19
C PHE A 275 -25.27 -10.27 1.46
N THR A 276 -26.10 -9.30 1.12
CA THR A 276 -27.55 -9.32 1.34
C THR A 276 -28.34 -9.53 0.03
N PRO A 277 -29.53 -10.18 0.07
CA PRO A 277 -30.38 -10.39 -1.10
C PRO A 277 -30.65 -9.11 -1.91
N ASP A 278 -30.89 -8.01 -1.19
CA ASP A 278 -31.19 -6.70 -1.78
C ASP A 278 -30.01 -6.13 -2.58
N TYR A 279 -28.77 -6.36 -2.11
CA TYR A 279 -27.58 -5.88 -2.81
C TYR A 279 -27.36 -6.61 -4.13
N TYR A 280 -27.52 -7.93 -4.13
CA TYR A 280 -27.35 -8.75 -5.35
C TYR A 280 -28.35 -8.38 -6.44
N GLY A 281 -29.60 -8.08 -6.06
CA GLY A 281 -30.63 -7.67 -7.01
C GLY A 281 -30.36 -6.30 -7.64
N LYS A 282 -29.74 -5.39 -6.88
CA LYS A 282 -29.48 -4.01 -7.31
C LYS A 282 -28.19 -3.83 -8.11
N TYR A 283 -27.14 -4.58 -7.80
CA TYR A 283 -25.79 -4.39 -8.37
C TYR A 283 -25.24 -5.67 -9.04
N THR A 284 -25.87 -6.08 -10.13
CA THR A 284 -25.52 -7.30 -10.89
C THR A 284 -24.16 -7.23 -11.59
N THR A 285 -23.67 -6.03 -11.89
CA THR A 285 -22.35 -5.81 -12.50
C THR A 285 -21.19 -5.96 -11.52
N GLU A 286 -21.46 -5.97 -10.21
CA GLU A 286 -20.43 -6.02 -9.16
C GLU A 286 -20.16 -7.44 -8.62
N THR A 287 -20.79 -8.46 -9.19
CA THR A 287 -20.66 -9.87 -8.77
C THR A 287 -19.20 -10.34 -8.74
N THR A 288 -18.35 -9.85 -9.66
CA THR A 288 -16.91 -10.16 -9.67
C THR A 288 -16.21 -9.64 -8.41
N HIS A 289 -16.48 -8.39 -8.01
CA HIS A 289 -15.91 -7.79 -6.81
C HIS A 289 -16.46 -8.44 -5.54
N LEU A 290 -17.73 -8.84 -5.51
CA LEU A 290 -18.31 -9.60 -4.40
C LEU A 290 -17.63 -10.97 -4.22
N ASN A 291 -17.35 -11.66 -5.32
CA ASN A 291 -16.59 -12.90 -5.32
C ASN A 291 -15.16 -12.72 -4.81
N GLU A 292 -14.51 -11.65 -5.25
CA GLU A 292 -13.18 -11.31 -4.77
C GLU A 292 -13.18 -11.00 -3.27
N LEU A 293 -14.11 -10.15 -2.80
CA LEU A 293 -14.26 -9.82 -1.39
C LEU A 293 -14.46 -11.08 -0.54
N ARG A 294 -15.31 -12.00 -1.00
CA ARG A 294 -15.53 -13.30 -0.36
C ARG A 294 -14.23 -14.09 -0.21
N ARG A 295 -13.45 -14.19 -1.30
CA ARG A 295 -12.16 -14.90 -1.29
C ARG A 295 -11.18 -14.23 -0.32
N LEU A 296 -11.09 -12.91 -0.34
CA LEU A 296 -10.21 -12.13 0.54
C LEU A 296 -10.58 -12.28 2.02
N ILE A 297 -11.87 -12.35 2.35
CA ILE A 297 -12.34 -12.62 3.72
C ILE A 297 -11.95 -14.03 4.15
N TRP A 298 -12.12 -15.04 3.29
CA TRP A 298 -11.65 -16.40 3.59
C TRP A 298 -10.15 -16.45 3.83
N ASP A 299 -9.36 -15.83 2.96
CA ASP A 299 -7.91 -15.72 3.12
C ASP A 299 -7.56 -15.04 4.46
N GLN A 300 -8.29 -13.98 4.84
CA GLN A 300 -8.10 -13.27 6.10
C GLN A 300 -8.33 -14.20 7.30
N LEU A 301 -9.40 -14.99 7.29
CA LEU A 301 -9.69 -15.95 8.37
C LEU A 301 -8.55 -16.97 8.53
N PHE A 302 -8.04 -17.54 7.43
CA PHE A 302 -6.91 -18.48 7.49
C PHE A 302 -5.62 -17.81 7.98
N LEU A 303 -5.38 -16.56 7.59
CA LEU A 303 -4.24 -15.78 8.11
C LEU A 303 -4.37 -15.51 9.61
N LEU A 304 -5.56 -15.16 10.09
CA LEU A 304 -5.81 -14.94 11.51
C LEU A 304 -5.59 -16.22 12.33
N ASP A 305 -6.06 -17.37 11.84
CA ASP A 305 -5.81 -18.66 12.48
C ASP A 305 -4.31 -18.98 12.58
N ARG A 306 -3.58 -18.89 11.46
CA ARG A 306 -2.13 -19.11 11.44
C ARG A 306 -1.37 -18.09 12.28
N GLY A 307 -1.79 -16.83 12.25
CA GLY A 307 -1.20 -15.74 13.03
C GLY A 307 -1.38 -15.96 14.54
N LEU A 308 -2.56 -16.40 14.98
CA LEU A 308 -2.81 -16.77 16.37
C LEU A 308 -1.98 -17.99 16.81
N GLN A 309 -1.80 -18.98 15.94
CA GLN A 309 -0.93 -20.13 16.25
C GLN A 309 0.54 -19.69 16.39
N LEU A 310 1.01 -18.79 15.54
CA LEU A 310 2.36 -18.24 15.60
C LEU A 310 2.55 -17.39 16.86
N SER A 311 1.63 -16.47 17.15
CA SER A 311 1.70 -15.63 18.36
C SER A 311 1.64 -16.47 19.63
N GLY A 312 0.83 -17.53 19.66
CA GLY A 312 0.73 -18.43 20.82
C GLY A 312 2.04 -19.14 21.18
N LYS A 313 2.95 -19.33 20.21
CA LYS A 313 4.30 -19.91 20.45
C LYS A 313 5.30 -18.87 20.98
N LEU A 314 5.09 -17.59 20.67
CA LEU A 314 6.04 -16.49 20.90
C LEU A 314 5.60 -15.50 21.98
N VAL A 315 4.40 -15.65 22.52
CA VAL A 315 3.82 -14.69 23.47
C VAL A 315 4.49 -14.78 24.84
N HIS A 316 4.85 -13.63 25.41
CA HIS A 316 5.32 -13.54 26.79
C HIS A 316 4.19 -13.93 27.77
N ASN A 317 4.54 -14.42 28.96
CA ASN A 317 3.57 -14.90 29.95
C ASN A 317 2.51 -13.84 30.32
N ASP A 318 2.90 -12.56 30.37
CA ASP A 318 1.98 -11.45 30.70
C ASP A 318 0.91 -11.21 29.64
N CYS A 319 1.19 -11.56 28.37
CA CYS A 319 0.26 -11.39 27.25
C CYS A 319 -0.56 -12.65 26.95
N ARG A 320 -0.37 -13.76 27.69
CA ARG A 320 -1.16 -14.99 27.53
C ARG A 320 -2.68 -14.80 27.74
N PRO A 321 -3.16 -14.04 28.74
CA PRO A 321 -4.59 -13.83 28.90
C PRO A 321 -5.23 -13.13 27.69
N LEU A 322 -4.50 -12.21 27.06
CA LEU A 322 -4.94 -11.55 25.83
C LEU A 322 -4.98 -12.55 24.65
N GLN A 323 -3.95 -13.38 24.51
CA GLN A 323 -3.92 -14.44 23.49
C GLN A 323 -5.13 -15.39 23.61
N ASP A 324 -5.43 -15.87 24.83
CA ASP A 324 -6.56 -16.77 25.08
C ASP A 324 -7.91 -16.08 24.79
N HIS A 325 -8.02 -14.79 25.13
CA HIS A 325 -9.17 -13.98 24.79
C HIS A 325 -9.37 -13.90 23.27
N LEU A 326 -8.30 -13.58 22.52
CA LEU A 326 -8.36 -13.47 21.06
C LEU A 326 -8.72 -14.78 20.38
N ILE A 327 -8.18 -15.92 20.85
CA ILE A 327 -8.56 -17.26 20.35
C ILE A 327 -10.07 -17.49 20.54
N LYS A 328 -10.62 -17.16 21.71
CA LYS A 328 -12.05 -17.33 22.00
C LYS A 328 -12.93 -16.41 21.15
N VAL A 329 -12.53 -15.15 20.96
CA VAL A 329 -13.28 -14.19 20.11
C VAL A 329 -13.22 -14.64 18.65
N PHE A 330 -12.04 -15.01 18.16
CA PHE A 330 -11.85 -15.51 16.81
C PHE A 330 -12.68 -16.78 16.53
N GLY A 331 -12.77 -17.71 17.48
CA GLY A 331 -13.62 -18.89 17.33
C GLY A 331 -15.10 -18.57 17.14
N ARG A 332 -15.61 -17.46 17.71
CA ARG A 332 -16.97 -16.96 17.45
C ARG A 332 -17.07 -16.31 16.07
N LEU A 333 -16.14 -15.40 15.78
CA LEU A 333 -16.05 -14.71 14.48
C LEU A 333 -16.00 -15.70 13.31
N TRP A 334 -15.18 -16.75 13.40
CA TRP A 334 -15.07 -17.80 12.39
C TRP A 334 -16.41 -18.47 12.11
N LYS A 335 -17.15 -18.85 13.16
CA LYS A 335 -18.46 -19.51 13.03
C LYS A 335 -19.49 -18.59 12.39
N ASP A 336 -19.53 -17.33 12.83
CA ASP A 336 -20.48 -16.34 12.32
C ASP A 336 -20.20 -16.01 10.85
N VAL A 337 -18.94 -15.73 10.51
CA VAL A 337 -18.53 -15.38 9.15
C VAL A 337 -18.76 -16.55 8.20
N ARG A 338 -18.42 -17.78 8.62
CA ARG A 338 -18.62 -18.98 7.82
C ARG A 338 -20.08 -19.26 7.52
N ARG A 339 -20.96 -19.14 8.52
CA ARG A 339 -22.40 -19.40 8.37
C ARG A 339 -23.00 -18.54 7.26
N GLU A 340 -22.63 -17.27 7.20
CA GLU A 340 -23.11 -16.33 6.17
C GLU A 340 -22.48 -16.59 4.80
N LEU A 341 -21.16 -16.76 4.73
CA LEU A 341 -20.43 -16.97 3.47
C LEU A 341 -20.75 -18.31 2.80
N ASP A 342 -21.04 -19.35 3.59
CA ASP A 342 -21.44 -20.67 3.10
C ASP A 342 -22.95 -20.79 2.87
N SER A 343 -23.72 -19.71 3.09
CA SER A 343 -25.17 -19.76 2.90
C SER A 343 -25.54 -20.14 1.45
N PRO A 344 -26.59 -20.96 1.24
CA PRO A 344 -27.01 -21.39 -0.10
C PRO A 344 -27.29 -20.23 -1.05
N GLN A 345 -27.68 -19.08 -0.50
CA GLN A 345 -28.00 -17.86 -1.24
C GLN A 345 -26.73 -17.22 -1.83
N VAL A 346 -25.70 -17.01 -1.00
CA VAL A 346 -24.40 -16.50 -1.42
C VAL A 346 -23.77 -17.46 -2.45
N ARG A 347 -23.84 -18.77 -2.19
CA ARG A 347 -23.32 -19.78 -3.13
C ARG A 347 -24.05 -19.76 -4.47
N ARG A 348 -25.38 -19.70 -4.48
CA ARG A 348 -26.17 -19.69 -5.71
C ARG A 348 -25.88 -18.47 -6.58
N VAL A 349 -25.77 -17.28 -5.97
CA VAL A 349 -25.55 -16.02 -6.68
C VAL A 349 -24.10 -15.87 -7.16
N LEU A 350 -23.13 -16.28 -6.34
CA LEU A 350 -21.72 -16.00 -6.60
C LEU A 350 -20.97 -17.14 -7.30
N LEU A 351 -21.37 -18.40 -7.10
CA LEU A 351 -20.70 -19.58 -7.68
C LEU A 351 -21.49 -20.24 -8.81
N GLY A 352 -22.72 -19.80 -9.07
CA GLY A 352 -23.65 -20.53 -9.95
C GLY A 352 -23.99 -21.91 -9.39
N ASP A 353 -24.84 -22.67 -10.10
CA ASP A 353 -25.32 -24.00 -9.69
C ASP A 353 -24.25 -25.11 -9.81
N GLN A 354 -22.98 -24.77 -9.64
CA GLN A 354 -21.87 -25.72 -9.58
C GLN A 354 -21.85 -26.37 -8.20
N SER A 355 -22.80 -27.27 -7.97
CA SER A 355 -22.69 -28.28 -6.93
C SER A 355 -21.38 -29.05 -7.15
N LYS A 356 -20.52 -29.11 -6.12
CA LYS A 356 -19.22 -29.86 -6.02
C LYS A 356 -17.94 -29.06 -6.32
N ALA A 357 -17.64 -28.05 -5.50
CA ALA A 357 -16.25 -27.69 -5.22
C ALA A 357 -15.92 -28.11 -3.77
N SER A 358 -14.89 -28.92 -3.60
CA SER A 358 -14.44 -29.48 -2.32
C SER A 358 -14.16 -28.38 -1.31
N LEU A 359 -14.73 -28.51 -0.12
CA LEU A 359 -14.55 -27.59 1.01
C LEU A 359 -13.06 -27.49 1.39
N PRO A 360 -12.53 -26.29 1.71
CA PRO A 360 -11.27 -26.21 2.44
C PRO A 360 -11.44 -26.82 3.84
N PRO A 361 -10.41 -27.50 4.37
CA PRO A 361 -10.51 -28.23 5.63
C PRO A 361 -10.85 -27.29 6.80
N THR A 362 -11.70 -27.75 7.70
CA THR A 362 -11.90 -27.16 9.03
C THR A 362 -10.57 -27.14 9.78
N PRO A 363 -10.22 -26.05 10.50
CA PRO A 363 -9.17 -26.14 11.49
C PRO A 363 -9.58 -27.22 12.52
N PRO A 364 -8.64 -28.07 12.95
CA PRO A 364 -8.96 -29.12 13.92
C PRO A 364 -9.45 -28.48 15.23
N ASP A 365 -10.57 -28.99 15.77
CA ASP A 365 -11.03 -28.65 17.12
C ASP A 365 -9.89 -28.93 18.11
N ARG A 366 -9.35 -27.87 18.73
CA ARG A 366 -8.25 -27.99 19.71
C ARG A 366 -8.58 -27.25 21.00
N HIS A 367 -9.51 -27.82 21.75
CA HIS A 367 -9.35 -27.87 23.20
C HIS A 367 -8.58 -29.16 23.51
N SER A 368 -7.47 -29.06 24.23
CA SER A 368 -6.51 -30.13 24.57
C SER A 368 -5.50 -30.51 23.49
N SER A 369 -4.37 -29.80 23.47
CA SER A 369 -3.01 -30.39 23.36
C SER A 369 -1.97 -29.27 23.23
N TYR A 370 -1.83 -28.45 24.28
CA TYR A 370 -0.56 -27.79 24.56
C TYR A 370 0.24 -28.79 25.40
N ASN A 371 0.89 -29.75 24.75
CA ASN A 371 1.96 -30.52 25.40
C ASN A 371 2.94 -30.98 24.32
N ASN A 372 4.17 -30.48 24.51
CA ASN A 372 5.47 -30.96 24.06
C ASN A 372 5.50 -32.07 23.00
N GLU A 373 5.88 -31.71 21.77
CA GLU A 373 6.72 -32.60 20.95
C GLU A 373 7.83 -31.80 20.25
N THR A 374 9.00 -32.41 20.32
CA THR A 374 10.35 -31.93 20.06
C THR A 374 10.64 -31.77 18.57
N LEU A 375 11.36 -30.71 18.24
CA LEU A 375 11.95 -30.47 16.92
C LEU A 375 13.15 -31.42 16.71
N ALA A 376 13.04 -32.34 15.76
CA ALA A 376 14.19 -32.97 15.13
C ALA A 376 13.80 -33.38 13.70
N ASP A 377 14.07 -32.51 12.72
CA ASP A 377 14.89 -32.94 11.58
C ASP A 377 15.33 -31.76 10.72
N LYS A 378 16.65 -31.63 10.59
CA LYS A 378 17.35 -30.81 9.60
C LYS A 378 17.77 -31.75 8.48
N SER A 379 17.40 -31.48 7.23
CA SER A 379 18.31 -31.50 6.06
C SER A 379 17.57 -31.56 4.72
N LEU A 380 18.23 -30.98 3.68
CA LEU A 380 18.14 -31.26 2.23
C LEU A 380 16.95 -30.59 1.49
N LEU A 381 17.08 -29.86 0.36
CA LEU A 381 18.11 -29.73 -0.70
C LEU A 381 17.96 -28.36 -1.40
N MET A 382 19.05 -27.60 -1.57
CA MET A 382 19.83 -27.40 -2.82
C MET A 382 19.09 -26.85 -4.06
N VAL A 383 19.56 -25.67 -4.46
CA VAL A 383 19.43 -25.02 -5.77
C VAL A 383 20.31 -25.73 -6.81
N PRO A 384 19.89 -25.82 -8.08
CA PRO A 384 20.81 -25.97 -9.20
C PRO A 384 20.96 -24.67 -9.99
N THR A 385 22.22 -24.29 -10.18
CA THR A 385 22.70 -23.32 -11.18
C THR A 385 22.73 -23.98 -12.57
N ALA A 386 22.43 -23.20 -13.62
CA ALA A 386 22.89 -23.48 -14.98
C ALA A 386 22.97 -22.19 -15.82
N ASN A 387 24.08 -22.12 -16.56
CA ASN A 387 24.61 -21.02 -17.35
C ASN A 387 24.10 -20.99 -18.79
N ASN A 388 24.37 -19.84 -19.43
CA ASN A 388 24.59 -19.58 -20.86
C ASN A 388 23.38 -19.42 -21.79
N SER A 389 23.20 -18.19 -22.27
CA SER A 389 23.39 -17.91 -23.71
C SER A 389 23.68 -16.42 -23.92
N GLU A 390 24.86 -16.16 -24.48
CA GLU A 390 25.25 -14.87 -25.05
C GLU A 390 24.57 -14.63 -26.41
N THR A 391 24.70 -13.39 -26.87
CA THR A 391 24.66 -12.88 -28.25
C THR A 391 23.31 -12.52 -28.88
N LEU A 392 23.06 -11.20 -28.94
CA LEU A 392 22.51 -10.37 -30.04
C LEU A 392 21.84 -9.14 -29.38
N ALA A 393 22.15 -7.88 -29.65
CA ALA A 393 22.95 -7.27 -30.67
C ALA A 393 23.35 -5.86 -30.21
N HIS A 394 24.63 -5.54 -30.38
CA HIS A 394 25.11 -4.18 -30.55
C HIS A 394 24.47 -3.53 -31.79
N LYS A 395 23.93 -2.32 -31.62
CA LYS A 395 23.66 -1.21 -32.58
C LYS A 395 22.46 -0.46 -31.99
N LEU A 396 22.60 0.68 -31.33
CA LEU A 396 23.05 1.95 -31.92
C LEU A 396 23.55 2.86 -30.78
N SER A 397 24.84 3.17 -30.84
CA SER A 397 25.45 4.30 -30.15
C SER A 397 25.39 5.53 -31.05
N SER A 398 25.38 6.70 -30.40
CA SER A 398 25.65 8.04 -30.92
C SER A 398 24.48 8.75 -31.61
N VAL A 399 23.89 9.72 -30.89
CA VAL A 399 23.94 11.13 -31.30
C VAL A 399 23.90 12.03 -30.02
N PHE A 400 24.77 13.04 -29.99
CA PHE A 400 24.83 14.21 -29.08
C PHE A 400 25.60 14.09 -27.76
N ALA A 401 26.93 14.06 -27.93
CA ALA A 401 27.82 14.87 -27.11
C ALA A 401 27.71 16.34 -27.52
N THR A 402 27.56 17.24 -26.54
CA THR A 402 28.11 18.61 -26.40
C THR A 402 27.21 19.38 -25.45
N PHE A 403 27.67 19.74 -24.26
CA PHE A 403 27.74 21.11 -23.74
C PHE A 403 28.36 21.06 -22.34
N GLU A 404 29.35 21.93 -22.15
CA GLU A 404 30.21 22.13 -20.98
C GLU A 404 29.47 22.43 -19.68
#